data_AF-A0A2T2SW88-F1
#
_entry.id   AF-A0A2T2SW88-F1
#
_cell.length_a   1.000
_cell.length_b   1.000
_cell.length_c   1.000
_cell.angle_alpha   90.00
_cell.angle_beta   90.00
_cell.angle_gamma   90.00
#
_symmetry.space_group_name_H-M   'P 1'
#
loop_
_entity.id
_entity.type
_entity.pdbx_description
1 polymer ?
#
loop_
_entity_poly.entity_id
_entity_poly.type
_entity_poly.pdbx_seq_one_letter_code
_entity_poly.pdbx_strand_id
1 'polypeptide(L)'
;MSDRVETATKEDLARRVADMRDCPLYEAKEQVRSVLTALGDLMIEADPERRIELRNFGVFEVKKTKAKPTARNPQTNEPVFVPSRRKTLFRPGKRVQEVLKTPLRELGYEVPEGSADREDVATDEGDET
;
A
#
# COMPACT_ATOMS: atom_id res chain seq x y z
N MET A 1 14.78 -19.08 -10.02
CA MET A 1 13.64 -19.24 -9.10
C MET A 1 12.97 -17.87 -8.98
N SER A 2 11.65 -17.80 -9.04
CA SER A 2 10.91 -16.54 -9.20
C SER A 2 11.18 -15.58 -8.02
N ASP A 3 11.63 -14.36 -8.36
CA ASP A 3 11.91 -13.26 -7.44
C ASP A 3 10.60 -12.63 -6.92
N ARG A 4 9.81 -13.45 -6.22
CA ARG A 4 8.48 -13.05 -5.74
C ARG A 4 8.63 -12.42 -4.36
N VAL A 5 8.21 -11.16 -4.26
CA VAL A 5 8.11 -10.42 -2.98
C VAL A 5 7.31 -11.24 -1.96
N GLU A 6 7.85 -11.34 -0.74
CA GLU A 6 7.21 -12.03 0.37
C GLU A 6 5.80 -11.46 0.62
N THR A 7 4.81 -12.34 0.74
CA THR A 7 3.42 -11.96 0.99
C THR A 7 3.07 -12.22 2.45
N ALA A 8 2.90 -11.16 3.23
CA ALA A 8 2.31 -11.25 4.56
C ALA A 8 0.79 -11.42 4.48
N THR A 9 0.23 -12.28 5.32
CA THR A 9 -1.19 -12.66 5.34
C THR A 9 -1.90 -12.18 6.60
N LYS A 10 -3.23 -12.35 6.63
CA LYS A 10 -4.03 -12.14 7.84
C LYS A 10 -3.58 -13.03 9.00
N GLU A 11 -3.05 -14.22 8.72
CA GLU A 11 -2.55 -15.11 9.77
C GLU A 11 -1.26 -14.58 10.40
N ASP A 12 -0.36 -13.99 9.60
CA ASP A 12 0.87 -13.37 10.11
C ASP A 12 0.55 -12.17 11.01
N LEU A 13 -0.45 -11.37 10.62
CA LEU A 13 -0.98 -10.30 11.47
C LEU A 13 -1.56 -10.84 12.78
N ALA A 14 -2.35 -11.93 12.74
CA ALA A 14 -2.92 -12.54 13.94
C ALA A 14 -1.85 -13.10 14.88
N ARG A 15 -0.79 -13.72 14.35
CA ARG A 15 0.37 -14.17 15.15
C ARG A 15 1.04 -12.98 15.84
N ARG A 16 1.28 -11.89 15.11
CA ARG A 16 1.84 -10.67 15.70
C ARG A 16 0.98 -10.12 16.84
N VAL A 17 -0.35 -10.13 16.70
CA VAL A 17 -1.27 -9.71 17.76
C VAL A 17 -1.22 -10.65 18.96
N ALA A 18 -1.21 -11.97 18.73
CA ALA A 18 -1.09 -12.97 19.78
C ALA A 18 0.17 -12.74 20.63
N ASP A 19 1.32 -12.54 19.97
CA ASP A 19 2.61 -12.28 20.64
C ASP A 19 2.58 -10.96 21.44
N MET A 20 1.99 -9.90 20.87
CA MET A 20 1.91 -8.59 21.54
C MET A 20 0.98 -8.60 22.77
N ARG A 21 0.00 -9.50 22.80
CA ARG A 21 -1.03 -9.57 23.83
C ARG A 21 -0.83 -10.73 24.80
N ASP A 22 0.16 -11.58 24.54
CA ASP A 22 0.38 -12.83 25.26
C ASP A 22 -0.91 -13.66 25.38
N CYS A 23 -1.56 -13.88 24.24
CA CYS A 23 -2.82 -14.63 24.16
C CYS A 23 -2.79 -15.75 23.12
N PRO A 24 -3.68 -16.76 23.23
CA PRO A 24 -3.77 -17.82 22.24
C PRO A 24 -4.08 -17.30 20.83
N LEU A 25 -3.47 -17.91 19.80
CA LEU A 25 -3.62 -17.50 18.40
C LEU A 25 -5.07 -17.48 17.91
N TYR A 26 -5.93 -18.39 18.38
CA TYR A 26 -7.33 -18.43 17.95
C TYR A 26 -8.09 -17.16 18.38
N GLU A 27 -7.79 -16.63 19.57
CA GLU A 27 -8.40 -15.41 20.08
C GLU A 27 -7.94 -14.20 19.26
N ALA A 28 -6.65 -14.09 19.00
CA ALA A 28 -6.09 -13.05 18.14
C ALA A 28 -6.64 -13.10 16.70
N LYS A 29 -6.86 -14.30 16.15
CA LYS A 29 -7.48 -14.49 14.82
C LYS A 29 -8.90 -13.91 14.77
N GLU A 30 -9.70 -14.16 15.80
CA GLU A 30 -11.06 -13.60 15.90
C GLU A 30 -11.04 -12.08 16.07
N GLN A 31 -10.17 -11.54 16.94
CA GLN A 31 -10.04 -10.09 17.12
C GLN A 31 -9.63 -9.37 15.82
N VAL A 32 -8.61 -9.88 15.12
CA VAL A 32 -8.17 -9.32 13.84
C VAL A 32 -9.29 -9.39 12.79
N ARG A 33 -10.01 -10.50 12.73
CA ARG A 33 -11.18 -10.65 11.85
C ARG A 33 -12.22 -9.58 12.14
N SER A 34 -12.63 -9.42 13.40
CA SER A 34 -13.65 -8.44 13.79
C SER A 34 -13.26 -7.02 13.43
N VAL A 35 -12.01 -6.62 13.68
CA VAL A 35 -11.52 -5.27 13.34
C VAL A 35 -11.54 -5.04 11.82
N LEU A 36 -11.07 -6.00 11.02
CA LEU A 36 -11.06 -5.88 9.57
C LEU A 36 -12.48 -5.85 8.98
N THR A 37 -13.40 -6.65 9.52
CA THR A 37 -14.82 -6.62 9.14
C THR A 37 -15.44 -5.26 9.46
N ALA A 38 -15.32 -4.79 10.70
CA ALA A 38 -15.88 -3.50 11.11
C ALA A 38 -15.31 -2.31 10.30
N LEU A 39 -14.01 -2.34 10.00
CA LEU A 39 -13.39 -1.32 9.15
C LEU A 39 -13.96 -1.36 7.72
N GLY A 40 -14.21 -2.55 7.17
CA GLY A 40 -14.88 -2.75 5.88
C GLY A 40 -16.30 -2.21 5.87
N ASP A 41 -17.09 -2.54 6.90
CA ASP A 41 -18.48 -2.10 7.03
C ASP A 41 -18.56 -0.56 7.12
N LEU A 42 -17.69 0.06 7.92
CA LEU A 42 -17.60 1.52 8.00
C LEU A 42 -17.34 2.18 6.64
N MET A 43 -16.58 1.53 5.74
CA MET A 43 -16.36 2.02 4.37
C MET A 43 -17.57 1.78 3.45
N ILE A 44 -18.24 0.64 3.56
CA ILE A 44 -19.41 0.29 2.75
C ILE A 44 -20.57 1.27 3.02
N GLU A 45 -20.82 1.53 4.30
CA GLU A 45 -21.85 2.43 4.82
C GLU A 45 -21.62 3.92 4.53
N ALA A 46 -20.48 4.29 3.95
CA ALA A 46 -20.18 5.69 3.65
C ALA A 46 -21.16 6.25 2.61
N ASP A 47 -21.92 7.29 2.93
CA ASP A 47 -22.87 7.91 2.01
C ASP A 47 -22.69 9.45 1.93
N PRO A 48 -22.24 9.99 0.78
CA PRO A 48 -21.49 9.32 -0.28
C PRO A 48 -19.99 9.14 0.09
N GLU A 49 -19.51 9.86 1.10
CA GLU A 49 -18.11 9.94 1.49
C GLU A 49 -17.99 9.80 3.01
N ARG A 50 -16.88 9.21 3.47
CA ARG A 50 -16.60 9.07 4.90
C ARG A 50 -15.10 9.07 5.12
N ARG A 51 -14.65 9.72 6.20
CA ARG A 51 -13.27 9.69 6.67
C ARG A 51 -13.22 8.91 7.97
N ILE A 52 -12.44 7.84 8.00
CA ILE A 52 -12.25 6.97 9.15
C ILE A 52 -10.80 7.16 9.62
N GLU A 53 -10.63 7.76 10.80
CA GLU A 53 -9.32 8.03 11.37
C GLU A 53 -8.98 7.02 12.47
N LEU A 54 -7.86 6.33 12.30
CA LEU A 54 -7.26 5.46 13.31
C LEU A 54 -5.96 6.13 13.76
N ARG A 55 -6.02 6.86 14.90
CA ARG A 55 -4.87 7.61 15.42
C ARG A 55 -3.65 6.70 15.56
N ASN A 56 -2.48 7.24 15.25
CA ASN A 56 -1.19 6.54 15.22
C ASN A 56 -1.06 5.41 14.17
N PHE A 57 -2.12 5.13 13.39
CA PHE A 57 -2.08 4.15 12.30
C PHE A 57 -2.24 4.82 10.93
N GLY A 58 -3.30 5.60 10.73
CA GLY A 58 -3.57 6.26 9.46
C GLY A 58 -5.04 6.65 9.28
N VAL A 59 -5.36 7.03 8.04
CA VAL A 59 -6.70 7.49 7.66
C VAL A 59 -7.19 6.71 6.45
N PHE A 60 -8.40 6.17 6.54
CA PHE A 60 -9.14 5.65 5.40
C PHE A 60 -10.17 6.68 4.94
N GLU A 61 -10.28 6.86 3.63
CA GLU A 61 -11.24 7.79 3.04
C GLU A 61 -12.03 7.08 1.94
N VAL A 62 -13.35 7.17 2.02
CA VAL A 62 -14.26 6.88 0.91
C VAL A 62 -14.53 8.20 0.20
N LYS A 63 -14.20 8.27 -1.09
CA LYS A 63 -14.29 9.49 -1.92
C LYS A 63 -14.95 9.24 -3.26
N LYS A 64 -15.62 10.25 -3.80
CA LYS A 64 -16.12 10.25 -5.17
C LYS A 64 -14.97 10.34 -6.18
N THR A 65 -15.11 9.66 -7.30
CA THR A 65 -14.23 9.76 -8.46
C THR A 65 -14.97 10.31 -9.65
N LYS A 66 -14.30 11.17 -10.43
CA LYS A 66 -14.82 11.63 -11.72
C LYS A 66 -14.91 10.45 -12.69
N ALA A 67 -15.92 10.47 -13.56
CA ALA A 67 -16.01 9.58 -14.70
C ALA A 67 -14.74 9.70 -15.57
N LYS A 68 -14.29 8.58 -16.12
CA LYS A 68 -13.15 8.53 -17.04
C LYS A 68 -13.67 8.09 -18.41
N PRO A 69 -13.92 9.04 -19.34
CA PRO A 69 -14.43 8.73 -20.68
C PRO A 69 -13.35 8.11 -21.58
N THR A 70 -12.08 8.23 -21.24
CA THR A 70 -10.94 7.77 -22.05
C THR A 70 -10.32 6.47 -21.55
N ALA A 71 -10.99 5.72 -20.66
CA ALA A 71 -10.46 4.42 -20.27
C ALA A 71 -10.45 3.49 -21.48
N ARG A 72 -9.44 2.61 -21.57
CA ARG A 72 -9.32 1.64 -22.65
C ARG A 72 -9.25 0.24 -22.05
N ASN A 73 -9.83 -0.73 -22.74
CA ASN A 73 -9.65 -2.13 -22.39
C ASN A 73 -8.17 -2.51 -22.60
N PRO A 74 -7.42 -2.97 -21.58
CA PRO A 74 -6.00 -3.32 -21.74
C PRO A 74 -5.75 -4.43 -22.77
N GLN A 75 -6.74 -5.31 -23.00
CA GLN A 75 -6.62 -6.44 -23.91
C GLN A 75 -6.97 -6.07 -25.37
N THR A 76 -8.00 -5.23 -25.57
CA THR A 76 -8.51 -4.90 -26.93
C THR A 76 -8.21 -3.47 -27.39
N ASN A 77 -7.72 -2.62 -26.48
CA ASN A 77 -7.46 -1.19 -26.67
C ASN A 77 -8.69 -0.34 -27.05
N GLU A 78 -9.90 -0.90 -26.96
CA GLU A 78 -11.15 -0.20 -27.27
C GLU A 78 -11.55 0.78 -26.16
N PRO A 79 -12.18 1.91 -26.49
CA PRO A 79 -12.67 2.87 -25.50
C PRO A 79 -13.77 2.24 -24.63
N VAL A 80 -13.62 2.37 -23.31
CA VAL A 80 -14.59 1.94 -22.30
C VAL A 80 -14.99 3.15 -21.47
N PHE A 81 -16.30 3.38 -21.35
CA PHE A 81 -16.80 4.42 -20.46
C PHE A 81 -16.79 3.92 -19.00
N VAL A 82 -16.09 4.65 -18.13
CA VAL A 82 -16.09 4.37 -16.69
C VAL A 82 -16.88 5.44 -15.95
N PRO A 83 -18.06 5.12 -15.37
CA PRO A 83 -18.88 6.09 -14.67
C PRO A 83 -18.22 6.57 -13.37
N SER A 84 -18.68 7.74 -12.89
CA SER A 84 -18.33 8.24 -11.56
C SER A 84 -18.77 7.25 -10.49
N ARG A 85 -17.87 6.93 -9.54
CA ARG A 85 -18.13 5.97 -8.46
C ARG A 85 -17.41 6.39 -7.18
N ARG A 86 -17.58 5.63 -6.11
CA ARG A 86 -16.78 5.77 -4.89
C ARG A 86 -15.47 4.97 -5.03
N LYS A 87 -14.41 5.45 -4.39
CA LYS A 87 -13.15 4.73 -4.18
C LYS A 87 -12.70 4.87 -2.74
N THR A 88 -11.92 3.91 -2.26
CA THR A 88 -11.21 4.02 -0.99
C THR A 88 -9.79 4.55 -1.21
N LEU A 89 -9.25 5.24 -0.21
CA LEU A 89 -7.87 5.65 -0.13
C LEU A 89 -7.39 5.43 1.30
N PHE A 90 -6.23 4.78 1.47
CA PHE A 90 -5.54 4.73 2.76
C PHE A 90 -4.36 5.71 2.74
N ARG A 91 -4.22 6.48 3.82
CA ARG A 91 -3.07 7.34 4.10
C ARG A 91 -2.38 6.85 5.37
N PRO A 92 -1.16 6.31 5.27
CA PRO A 92 -0.41 5.87 6.45
C PRO A 92 -0.18 7.03 7.42
N GLY A 93 -0.15 6.75 8.72
CA GLY A 93 0.18 7.73 9.75
C GLY A 93 1.65 8.16 9.71
N LYS A 94 1.96 9.27 10.39
CA LYS A 94 3.30 9.90 10.38
C LYS A 94 4.44 8.91 10.66
N ARG A 95 4.31 8.09 11.71
CA ARG A 95 5.32 7.09 12.09
C ARG A 95 5.69 6.14 10.93
N VAL A 96 4.69 5.65 10.20
CA VAL A 96 4.92 4.73 9.08
C VAL A 96 5.55 5.49 7.92
N GLN A 97 5.04 6.68 7.61
CA GLN A 97 5.57 7.49 6.50
C GLN A 97 7.03 7.89 6.70
N GLU A 98 7.43 8.27 7.91
CA GLU A 98 8.80 8.70 8.19
C GLU A 98 9.80 7.56 7.99
N VAL A 99 9.50 6.36 8.52
CA VAL A 99 10.37 5.20 8.36
C VAL A 99 10.46 4.75 6.89
N LEU A 100 9.36 4.79 6.15
CA LEU A 100 9.35 4.36 4.74
C LEU A 100 9.96 5.40 3.78
N LYS A 101 10.24 6.62 4.25
CA LYS A 101 10.90 7.66 3.46
C LYS A 101 12.42 7.66 3.58
N THR A 102 12.98 6.83 4.47
CA THR A 102 14.44 6.69 4.55
C THR A 102 14.98 6.22 3.19
N PRO A 103 15.95 6.94 2.60
CA PRO A 103 16.51 6.59 1.31
C PRO A 103 17.05 5.16 1.28
N LEU A 104 16.82 4.45 0.17
CA LEU A 104 17.23 3.05 0.01
C LEU A 104 18.74 2.86 0.22
N ARG A 105 19.54 3.83 -0.25
CA ARG A 105 21.00 3.86 -0.07
C ARG A 105 21.40 3.87 1.41
N GLU A 106 20.70 4.63 2.25
CA GLU A 106 20.97 4.70 3.70
C GLU A 106 20.63 3.38 4.41
N LEU A 107 19.68 2.62 3.85
CA LEU A 107 19.27 1.31 4.35
C LEU A 107 20.12 0.16 3.78
N GLY A 108 21.10 0.46 2.92
CA GLY A 108 21.93 -0.55 2.25
C GLY A 108 21.20 -1.38 1.20
N TYR A 109 20.04 -0.93 0.73
CA TYR A 109 19.31 -1.56 -0.37
C TYR A 109 19.83 -1.08 -1.73
N GLU A 110 19.70 -1.92 -2.74
CA GLU A 110 19.99 -1.53 -4.12
C GLU A 110 19.09 -0.36 -4.55
N VAL A 111 19.70 0.67 -5.13
CA VAL A 111 18.97 1.81 -5.68
C VAL A 111 18.48 1.45 -7.08
N PRO A 112 17.15 1.52 -7.35
CA PRO A 112 16.58 1.17 -8.64
C PRO A 112 17.21 1.95 -9.80
N GLU A 113 17.28 1.31 -10.96
CA GLU A 113 17.73 1.94 -12.20
C GLU A 113 16.85 3.15 -12.56
N GLY A 114 17.48 4.25 -13.02
CA GLY A 114 16.79 5.51 -13.31
C GLY A 114 16.42 6.36 -12.09
N SER A 115 16.80 5.93 -10.87
CA SER A 115 16.72 6.80 -9.69
C SER A 115 17.78 7.89 -9.75
N ALA A 116 17.41 9.13 -9.40
CA ALA A 116 18.35 10.24 -9.29
C ALA A 116 19.45 10.03 -8.24
N ASP A 117 19.21 9.12 -7.29
CA ASP A 117 20.16 8.77 -6.22
C ASP A 117 21.11 7.62 -6.62
N ARG A 118 20.99 7.07 -7.83
CA ARG A 118 21.95 6.10 -8.36
C ARG A 118 23.12 6.91 -8.91
N GLU A 119 24.33 6.67 -8.40
CA GLU A 119 25.52 7.21 -9.07
C GLU A 119 25.54 6.57 -10.46
N ASP A 120 25.32 7.38 -11.49
CA ASP A 120 25.75 7.03 -12.83
C ASP A 120 27.26 6.84 -12.70
N VAL A 121 27.70 5.58 -12.61
CA VAL A 121 29.10 5.24 -12.84
C VAL A 121 29.31 5.65 -14.29
N ALA A 122 29.76 6.89 -14.48
CA ALA A 122 30.37 7.30 -15.72
C ALA A 122 31.52 6.32 -15.89
N THR A 123 31.32 5.32 -16.75
CA THR A 123 32.40 4.54 -17.32
C THR A 123 33.28 5.53 -18.06
N ASP A 124 34.25 6.07 -17.33
CA ASP A 124 35.47 6.65 -17.86
C ASP A 124 36.29 5.48 -18.43
N GLU A 125 35.89 5.01 -19.61
CA GLU A 125 36.70 4.11 -20.43
C GLU A 125 36.84 4.71 -21.82
N GLY A 126 38.00 5.35 -22.05
CA GLY A 126 38.70 5.24 -23.33
C GLY A 126 38.85 6.52 -24.16
N ASP A 127 39.62 7.50 -23.68
CA ASP A 127 40.42 8.34 -24.58
C ASP A 127 41.84 8.49 -24.02
N GLU A 128 42.62 7.41 -24.08
CA GLU A 128 44.08 7.48 -24.09
C GLU A 128 44.56 7.07 -25.49
N THR A 129 44.87 8.11 -26.27
CA THR A 129 45.87 8.25 -27.35
C THR A 129 46.50 7.01 -27.97
#